data_AF-A0A7Y7CP72-F1
#
_entry.id   AF-A0A7Y7CP72-F1
#
_cell.length_a   1.000
_cell.length_b   1.000
_cell.length_c   1.000
_cell.angle_alpha   90.00
_cell.angle_beta   90.00
_cell.angle_gamma   90.00
#
_symmetry.space_group_name_H-M   'P 1'
#
loop_
_entity.id
_entity.type
_entity.pdbx_description
1 polymer ?
#
loop_
_entity_poly.entity_id
_entity_poly.type
_entity_poly.pdbx_seq_one_letter_code
_entity_poly.pdbx_strand_id
1 'polypeptide(L)'
;SLKVRNPNNAPDAWELSVLKAFEASRAGREPIGSLEASSSNGTVYRFMKAIPTQHLCTACHGTDIDPELYAKIKAAYPEDTATGFKFGDIRGAFTVTIPQGSNPQSID
;
A
#
# COMPACT_ATOMS: atom_id res chain seq x y z
N SER A 1 1.68 1.18 -3.76
CA SER A 1 2.57 0.03 -3.42
C SER A 1 3.85 0.15 -4.26
N LEU A 2 4.98 -0.44 -3.84
CA LEU A 2 6.17 -0.52 -4.70
C LEU A 2 6.03 -1.53 -5.84
N LYS A 3 5.10 -2.49 -5.72
CA LYS A 3 4.75 -3.46 -6.76
C LYS A 3 3.24 -3.48 -6.95
N VAL A 4 2.77 -2.93 -8.08
CA VAL A 4 1.35 -2.67 -8.34
C VAL A 4 0.76 -3.69 -9.30
N ARG A 5 -0.53 -4.01 -9.08
CA ARG A 5 -1.33 -4.82 -10.00
C ARG A 5 -2.15 -3.95 -10.95
N ASN A 6 -2.86 -3.00 -10.36
CA ASN A 6 -3.53 -1.94 -11.09
C ASN A 6 -2.55 -0.75 -11.21
N PRO A 7 -2.22 -0.26 -12.41
CA PRO A 7 -1.33 0.88 -12.60
C PRO A 7 -1.84 2.17 -11.92
N ASN A 8 -3.15 2.31 -11.70
CA ASN A 8 -3.72 3.44 -10.96
C ASN A 8 -3.35 3.46 -9.46
N ASN A 9 -2.75 2.38 -8.95
CA ASN A 9 -2.22 2.32 -7.58
C ASN A 9 -0.72 2.68 -7.50
N ALA A 10 -0.14 3.21 -8.59
CA ALA A 10 1.20 3.75 -8.59
C ALA A 10 1.29 4.90 -7.57
N PRO A 11 2.28 4.88 -6.67
CA PRO A 11 2.37 5.89 -5.63
C PRO A 11 2.80 7.23 -6.20
N ASP A 12 2.31 8.33 -5.63
CA ASP A 12 2.90 9.64 -5.85
C ASP A 12 4.26 9.79 -5.13
N ALA A 13 4.88 10.97 -5.23
CA ALA A 13 6.20 11.22 -4.64
C ALA A 13 6.24 11.05 -3.10
N TRP A 14 5.18 11.43 -2.40
CA TRP A 14 5.09 11.30 -0.94
C TRP A 14 4.82 9.85 -0.54
N GLU A 15 3.89 9.19 -1.20
CA GLU A 15 3.58 7.78 -0.97
C GLU A 15 4.78 6.89 -1.26
N LEU A 16 5.56 7.20 -2.31
CA LEU A 16 6.77 6.47 -2.66
C LEU A 16 7.84 6.61 -1.58
N SER A 17 8.03 7.81 -1.01
CA SER A 17 9.02 8.03 0.05
C SER A 17 8.61 7.30 1.34
N VAL A 18 7.32 7.35 1.70
CA VAL A 18 6.76 6.62 2.84
C VAL A 18 6.90 5.10 2.66
N LEU A 19 6.57 4.55 1.49
CA LEU A 19 6.72 3.12 1.21
C LEU A 19 8.18 2.66 1.34
N LYS A 20 9.13 3.47 0.86
CA LYS A 20 10.57 3.19 1.01
C LYS A 20 11.01 3.25 2.47
N ALA A 21 10.49 4.20 3.25
CA ALA A 21 10.75 4.28 4.68
C ALA A 21 10.21 3.04 5.41
N PHE A 22 8.99 2.58 5.09
CA PHE A 22 8.45 1.36 5.67
C PHE A 22 9.30 0.11 5.35
N GLU A 23 9.78 -0.04 4.12
CA GLU A 23 10.70 -1.14 3.77
C GLU A 23 12.02 -1.07 4.56
N ALA A 24 12.57 0.12 4.77
CA ALA A 24 13.77 0.31 5.59
C ALA A 24 13.52 -0.04 7.07
N SER A 25 12.35 0.33 7.62
CA SER A 25 11.97 0.02 9.00
C SER A 25 11.77 -1.48 9.26
N ARG A 26 11.58 -2.32 8.24
CA ARG A 26 11.52 -3.79 8.40
C ARG A 26 12.79 -4.36 9.05
N ALA A 27 13.94 -3.75 8.81
CA ALA A 27 15.20 -4.15 9.46
C ALA A 27 15.19 -3.90 10.98
N GLY A 28 14.35 -2.97 11.45
CA GLY A 28 14.25 -2.55 12.86
C GLY A 28 13.42 -3.46 13.76
N ARG A 29 12.76 -4.51 13.21
CA ARG A 29 11.86 -5.45 13.92
C ARG A 29 10.54 -4.85 14.43
N GLU A 30 10.17 -3.65 14.00
CA GLU A 30 8.82 -3.14 14.26
C GLU A 30 7.77 -3.97 13.51
N PRO A 31 6.61 -4.28 14.11
CA PRO A 31 5.53 -4.95 13.40
C PRO A 31 5.06 -4.10 12.22
N ILE A 32 5.05 -4.68 11.01
CA ILE A 32 4.66 -3.93 9.80
C ILE A 32 3.26 -3.33 9.93
N GLY A 33 2.32 -4.03 10.57
CA GLY A 33 0.96 -3.54 10.75
C GLY A 33 0.82 -2.29 11.64
N SER A 34 1.87 -1.90 12.38
CA SER A 34 1.90 -0.65 13.14
C SER A 34 2.63 0.49 12.42
N LEU A 35 3.19 0.25 11.22
CA LEU A 35 3.88 1.29 10.47
C LEU A 35 2.87 2.27 9.87
N GLU A 36 2.98 3.52 10.30
CA GLU A 36 2.12 4.62 9.92
C GLU A 36 2.95 5.87 9.61
N ALA A 37 2.44 6.70 8.69
CA ALA A 37 3.02 8.00 8.37
C ALA A 37 1.90 9.01 8.13
N SER A 38 2.17 10.27 8.47
CA SER A 38 1.25 11.36 8.18
C SER A 38 1.99 12.62 7.74
N SER A 39 1.29 13.49 7.03
CA SER A 39 1.79 14.80 6.59
C SER A 39 0.64 15.78 6.54
N SER A 40 0.90 17.05 6.87
CA SER A 40 -0.06 18.14 6.68
C SER A 40 0.65 19.36 6.12
N ASN A 41 -0.05 20.09 5.24
CA ASN A 41 0.38 21.40 4.76
C ASN A 41 -0.61 22.52 5.16
N GLY A 42 -1.51 22.25 6.11
CA GLY A 42 -2.55 23.18 6.55
C GLY A 42 -3.81 23.19 5.67
N THR A 43 -3.75 22.73 4.42
CA THR A 43 -4.91 22.58 3.52
C THR A 43 -5.32 21.13 3.31
N VAL A 44 -4.40 20.20 3.54
CA VAL A 44 -4.61 18.77 3.36
C VAL A 44 -3.83 18.03 4.43
N TYR A 45 -4.48 17.08 5.08
CA TYR A 45 -3.87 16.04 5.88
C TYR A 45 -3.83 14.74 5.10
N ARG A 46 -2.67 14.08 5.10
CA ARG A 46 -2.50 12.76 4.51
C ARG A 46 -2.09 11.78 5.59
N PHE A 47 -2.62 10.57 5.50
CA PHE A 47 -2.26 9.46 6.36
C PHE A 47 -2.03 8.22 5.51
N MET A 48 -1.06 7.40 5.92
CA MET A 48 -0.70 6.18 5.24
C MET A 48 -0.35 5.08 6.24
N LYS A 49 -0.87 3.88 6.02
CA LYS A 49 -0.67 2.72 6.90
C LYS A 49 -0.26 1.49 6.09
N ALA A 50 0.84 0.85 6.49
CA ALA A 50 1.35 -0.32 5.79
C ALA A 50 0.38 -1.51 5.84
N ILE A 51 0.39 -2.31 4.79
CA ILE A 51 -0.38 -3.55 4.66
C ILE A 51 0.60 -4.72 4.68
N PRO A 52 0.72 -5.46 5.80
CA PRO A 52 1.47 -6.71 5.81
C PRO A 52 0.73 -7.78 5.02
N THR A 53 1.47 -8.65 4.34
CA THR A 53 0.90 -9.87 3.77
C THR A 53 0.61 -10.90 4.85
N GLN A 54 -0.55 -11.53 4.74
CA GLN A 54 -0.93 -12.74 5.49
C GLN A 54 -0.89 -13.96 4.55
N HIS A 55 -1.14 -15.16 5.08
CA HIS A 55 -1.12 -16.40 4.28
C HIS A 55 -2.05 -16.32 3.06
N LEU A 56 -3.30 -15.88 3.25
CA LEU A 56 -4.26 -15.75 2.14
C LEU A 56 -3.76 -14.81 1.03
N CYS A 57 -3.04 -13.74 1.39
CA CYS A 57 -2.51 -12.79 0.41
C CYS A 57 -1.54 -13.48 -0.57
N THR A 58 -0.79 -14.48 -0.09
CA THR A 58 0.25 -15.15 -0.89
C THR A 58 -0.30 -16.08 -1.97
N ALA A 59 -1.59 -16.46 -1.92
CA ALA A 59 -2.20 -17.26 -2.99
C ALA A 59 -2.17 -16.55 -4.35
N CYS A 60 -2.26 -15.20 -4.37
CA CYS A 60 -2.28 -14.40 -5.60
C CYS A 60 -1.08 -13.46 -5.75
N HIS A 61 -0.37 -13.17 -4.65
CA HIS A 61 0.76 -12.25 -4.59
C HIS A 61 2.07 -12.96 -4.21
N GLY A 62 2.03 -14.27 -4.01
CA GLY A 62 3.15 -15.07 -3.53
C GLY A 62 4.25 -15.31 -4.55
N THR A 63 5.27 -16.06 -4.12
CA THR A 63 6.35 -16.59 -4.98
C THR A 63 5.92 -17.84 -5.74
N ASP A 64 4.89 -18.54 -5.26
CA ASP A 64 4.31 -19.72 -5.87
C ASP A 64 2.81 -19.49 -6.02
N ILE A 65 2.38 -19.26 -7.26
CA ILE A 65 0.99 -18.96 -7.63
C ILE A 65 0.53 -20.06 -8.56
N ASP A 66 -0.65 -20.62 -8.31
CA ASP A 66 -1.25 -21.62 -9.19
C ASP A 66 -1.21 -21.15 -10.66
N PRO A 67 -0.74 -21.99 -11.62
CA PRO A 67 -0.56 -21.57 -13.01
C PRO A 67 -1.85 -21.09 -13.69
N GLU A 68 -3.00 -21.69 -13.40
CA GLU A 68 -4.28 -21.28 -13.99
C GLU A 68 -4.70 -19.92 -13.45
N LEU A 69 -4.55 -19.69 -12.15
CA LEU A 69 -4.77 -18.40 -11.52
C LEU A 69 -3.81 -17.32 -12.05
N TYR A 70 -2.51 -17.65 -12.18
CA TYR A 70 -1.52 -16.73 -12.71
C TYR A 70 -1.82 -16.31 -14.15
N ALA A 71 -2.26 -17.26 -15.00
CA ALA A 71 -2.68 -16.96 -16.37
C ALA A 71 -3.87 -15.98 -16.40
N LYS A 72 -4.89 -16.19 -15.55
CA LYS A 72 -6.03 -15.26 -15.41
C LYS A 72 -5.60 -13.88 -14.93
N ILE A 73 -4.68 -13.81 -13.96
CA ILE A 73 -4.11 -12.56 -13.48
C ILE A 73 -3.39 -11.82 -14.62
N LYS A 74 -2.52 -12.50 -15.37
CA LYS A 74 -1.75 -11.88 -16.47
C LYS A 74 -2.65 -11.39 -17.61
N ALA A 75 -3.72 -12.12 -17.93
CA ALA A 75 -4.68 -11.70 -18.94
C ALA A 75 -5.44 -10.43 -18.51
N ALA A 76 -5.86 -10.34 -17.24
CA ALA A 76 -6.58 -9.18 -16.72
C ALA A 76 -5.66 -7.99 -16.40
N TYR A 77 -4.41 -8.25 -16.02
CA TYR A 77 -3.42 -7.25 -15.61
C TYR A 77 -2.07 -7.51 -16.30
N PRO A 78 -1.92 -7.10 -17.57
CA PRO A 78 -0.71 -7.38 -18.36
C PRO A 78 0.57 -6.79 -17.76
N GLU A 79 0.45 -5.67 -17.06
CA GLU A 79 1.54 -4.93 -16.41
C GLU A 79 1.68 -5.29 -14.91
N ASP A 80 1.01 -6.35 -14.43
CA ASP A 80 1.09 -6.74 -13.02
C ASP A 80 2.53 -7.04 -12.60
N THR A 81 2.97 -6.33 -11.56
CA THR A 81 4.23 -6.58 -10.87
C THR A 81 4.02 -7.09 -9.45
N ALA A 82 2.79 -7.19 -8.96
CA ALA A 82 2.45 -7.49 -7.57
C ALA A 82 2.52 -8.99 -7.23
N THR A 83 3.63 -9.64 -7.51
CA THR A 83 3.90 -11.05 -7.17
C THR A 83 5.23 -11.19 -6.45
N GLY A 84 5.59 -12.39 -5.99
CA GLY A 84 6.86 -12.67 -5.33
C GLY A 84 6.95 -12.25 -3.87
N PHE A 85 5.82 -11.90 -3.23
CA PHE A 85 5.78 -11.59 -1.80
C PHE A 85 5.82 -12.86 -0.95
N LYS A 86 6.41 -12.77 0.23
CA LYS A 86 6.40 -13.78 1.30
C LYS A 86 5.43 -13.36 2.40
N PHE A 87 5.17 -14.26 3.35
CA PHE A 87 4.42 -13.92 4.57
C PHE A 87 5.14 -12.81 5.35
N GLY A 88 4.41 -11.79 5.79
CA GLY A 88 4.98 -10.65 6.51
C GLY A 88 5.84 -9.72 5.66
N ASP A 89 5.75 -9.77 4.32
CA ASP A 89 6.25 -8.68 3.48
C ASP A 89 5.27 -7.50 3.49
N ILE A 90 5.72 -6.31 3.06
CA ILE A 90 4.84 -5.18 2.86
C ILE A 90 4.18 -5.32 1.48
N ARG A 91 2.88 -5.62 1.45
CA ARG A 91 2.12 -5.64 0.20
C ARG A 91 2.02 -4.26 -0.42
N GLY A 92 1.92 -3.23 0.41
CA GLY A 92 1.69 -1.84 0.05
C GLY A 92 1.23 -1.07 1.28
N ALA A 93 0.37 -0.09 1.07
CA ALA A 93 -0.22 0.68 2.15
C ALA A 93 -1.59 1.22 1.72
N PHE A 94 -2.46 1.46 2.69
CA PHE A 94 -3.61 2.33 2.50
C PHE A 94 -3.15 3.77 2.63
N THR A 95 -3.70 4.66 1.80
CA THR A 95 -3.47 6.10 1.88
C THR A 95 -4.81 6.82 1.85
N VAL A 96 -4.94 7.85 2.68
CA VAL A 96 -6.12 8.73 2.72
C VAL A 96 -5.66 10.18 2.70
N THR A 97 -6.41 11.01 1.99
CA THR A 97 -6.19 12.45 1.86
C THR A 97 -7.46 13.15 2.35
N ILE A 98 -7.30 13.99 3.37
CA ILE A 98 -8.38 14.68 4.06
C ILE A 98 -8.16 16.19 3.86
N PRO A 99 -9.06 16.89 3.15
CA PRO A 99 -9.01 18.35 3.07
C PRO A 99 -9.11 18.98 4.47
N GLN A 100 -8.31 20.01 4.71
CA GLN A 100 -8.27 20.80 5.93
C GLN A 100 -8.62 22.25 5.59
N GLY A 101 -9.81 22.70 6.01
CA GLY A 101 -10.35 24.02 5.72
C GLY A 101 -11.84 24.06 6.10
N SER A 102 -12.17 24.94 7.04
CA SER A 102 -13.44 25.14 7.77
C SER A 102 -14.67 24.38 7.29
N ASN A 103 -15.30 23.61 8.19
CA ASN A 103 -16.73 23.32 8.13
C ASN A 103 -17.50 24.57 8.64
N PRO A 104 -18.20 25.36 7.81
CA PRO A 104 -19.13 26.34 8.31
C PRO A 104 -20.50 25.66 8.41
N GLN A 105 -20.79 25.01 9.53
CA GLN A 105 -22.18 24.77 9.95
C GLN A 105 -22.22 24.42 11.45
N SER A 106 -22.02 25.45 12.27
CA SER A 106 -22.87 25.63 13.44
C SER A 106 -24.30 25.87 12.93
N ILE A 107 -25.17 24.87 13.12
CA ILE A 107 -26.61 25.10 13.07
C ILE A 107 -26.95 25.57 14.49
N ASP A 108 -27.29 26.85 14.62
CA ASP A 108 -28.02 27.37 15.78
C ASP A 108 -29.41 26.69 15.88
#